data_AF-A3KBA6-F1
#
_entry.id   AF-A3KBA6-F1
#
_cell.length_a   1.000
_cell.length_b   1.000
_cell.length_c   1.000
_cell.angle_alpha   90.00
_cell.angle_beta   90.00
_cell.angle_gamma   90.00
#
_symmetry.space_group_name_H-M   'P 1'
#
loop_
_entity.id
_entity.type
_entity.pdbx_description
1 polymer ?
#
loop_
_entity_poly.entity_id
_entity_poly.type
_entity_poly.pdbx_seq_one_letter_code
_entity_poly.pdbx_strand_id
1 'polypeptide(L)'
;MGDDDVRGGSGDDGIDAGAGDKDVRAATGDNTVVSGDGNDEVRSGWGDDSISTGDGDDAIRSGDGGAGDDFIEVGHGDNPIRGGAGDDTIVGSTGFDTAVYDGSVLDFDI
;
A
#
# COMPACT_ATOMS: atom_id res chain seq x y z
N MET A 1 11.13 -0.22 -19.51
CA MET A 1 11.43 -1.64 -19.21
C MET A 1 10.29 -2.08 -18.31
N GLY A 2 9.74 -3.26 -18.54
CA GLY A 2 8.35 -3.56 -18.20
C GLY A 2 8.10 -3.62 -16.70
N ASP A 3 6.93 -3.12 -16.31
CA ASP A 3 6.34 -3.29 -14.99
C ASP A 3 6.27 -4.80 -14.69
N ASP A 4 6.93 -5.25 -13.63
CA ASP A 4 6.87 -6.65 -13.21
C ASP A 4 5.60 -6.86 -12.36
N ASP A 5 4.72 -7.78 -12.79
CA ASP A 5 3.50 -8.16 -12.07
C ASP A 5 3.83 -9.20 -10.99
N VAL A 6 3.65 -8.82 -9.72
CA VAL A 6 3.97 -9.65 -8.54
C VAL A 6 2.67 -9.96 -7.78
N ARG A 7 2.43 -11.24 -7.45
CA ARG A 7 1.17 -11.67 -6.83
C ARG A 7 1.37 -12.62 -5.65
N GLY A 8 0.70 -12.35 -4.53
CA GLY A 8 0.65 -13.21 -3.35
C GLY A 8 -0.39 -14.33 -3.51
N GLY A 9 -1.67 -13.94 -3.61
CA GLY A 9 -2.76 -14.87 -3.85
C GLY A 9 -3.80 -14.81 -2.74
N SER A 10 -3.94 -15.87 -1.97
CA SER A 10 -4.93 -15.91 -0.88
C SER A 10 -4.28 -16.46 0.36
N GLY A 11 -4.59 -15.85 1.51
CA GLY A 11 -3.89 -16.09 2.77
C GLY A 11 -2.81 -15.04 2.97
N ASP A 12 -2.16 -15.11 4.12
CA ASP A 12 -1.17 -14.12 4.55
C ASP A 12 0.12 -14.29 3.73
N ASP A 13 0.42 -13.33 2.86
CA ASP A 13 1.55 -13.40 1.94
C ASP A 13 2.67 -12.42 2.32
N GLY A 14 3.92 -12.86 2.12
CA GLY A 14 5.11 -12.02 2.20
C GLY A 14 5.67 -11.75 0.81
N ILE A 15 5.59 -10.51 0.35
CA ILE A 15 5.98 -10.09 -1.00
C ILE A 15 7.18 -9.14 -0.91
N ASP A 16 8.23 -9.47 -1.64
CA ASP A 16 9.37 -8.59 -1.92
C ASP A 16 9.53 -8.54 -3.45
N ALA A 17 9.19 -7.40 -4.05
CA ALA A 17 9.18 -7.23 -5.51
C ALA A 17 10.54 -6.75 -6.07
N GLY A 18 11.43 -6.26 -5.19
CA GLY A 18 12.73 -5.69 -5.54
C GLY A 18 12.65 -4.43 -6.42
N ALA A 19 13.80 -3.88 -6.82
CA ALA A 19 13.84 -2.60 -7.55
C ALA A 19 13.20 -2.63 -8.95
N GLY A 20 12.88 -1.43 -9.45
CA GLY A 20 12.21 -1.13 -10.72
C GLY A 20 10.71 -0.99 -10.55
N ASP A 21 10.00 -0.46 -11.55
CA ASP A 21 8.56 -0.24 -11.48
C ASP A 21 7.77 -1.57 -11.37
N LYS A 22 6.92 -1.73 -10.35
CA LYS A 22 6.15 -2.95 -10.04
C LYS A 22 4.65 -2.74 -10.05
N ASP A 23 3.90 -3.79 -10.41
CA ASP A 23 2.46 -3.92 -10.12
C ASP A 23 2.29 -5.08 -9.13
N VAL A 24 2.10 -4.76 -7.85
CA VAL A 24 2.02 -5.73 -6.75
C VAL A 24 0.57 -5.95 -6.33
N ARG A 25 0.16 -7.22 -6.23
CA ARG A 25 -1.20 -7.63 -5.81
C ARG A 25 -1.17 -8.77 -4.79
N ALA A 26 -1.38 -8.46 -3.52
CA ALA A 26 -1.38 -9.48 -2.45
C ALA A 26 -2.72 -10.22 -2.32
N ALA A 27 -3.83 -9.51 -2.56
CA ALA A 27 -5.22 -9.97 -2.61
C ALA A 27 -5.95 -10.16 -1.27
N THR A 28 -5.90 -11.30 -0.59
CA THR A 28 -6.66 -11.47 0.68
C THR A 28 -5.80 -12.12 1.74
N GLY A 29 -5.90 -11.67 2.99
CA GLY A 29 -5.06 -12.12 4.10
C GLY A 29 -4.28 -10.95 4.66
N ASP A 30 -3.60 -11.15 5.78
CA ASP A 30 -2.80 -10.10 6.42
C ASP A 30 -1.41 -10.10 5.77
N ASN A 31 -1.19 -9.23 4.77
CA ASN A 31 -0.03 -9.32 3.91
C ASN A 31 1.11 -8.40 4.35
N THR A 32 2.34 -8.81 4.11
CA THR A 32 3.52 -7.94 4.17
C THR A 32 4.04 -7.69 2.76
N VAL A 33 4.07 -6.43 2.33
CA VAL A 33 4.50 -6.04 0.99
C VAL A 33 5.68 -5.08 1.06
N VAL A 34 6.75 -5.39 0.35
CA VAL A 34 7.89 -4.51 0.06
C VAL A 34 8.02 -4.38 -1.44
N SER A 35 7.75 -3.19 -2.00
CA SER A 35 7.82 -2.99 -3.46
C SER A 35 9.25 -2.67 -3.92
N GLY A 36 10.02 -1.90 -3.14
CA GLY A 36 11.38 -1.47 -3.49
C GLY A 36 11.40 -0.08 -4.12
N ASP A 37 12.56 0.34 -4.65
CA ASP A 37 12.68 1.61 -5.38
C ASP A 37 12.09 1.46 -6.80
N GLY A 38 11.41 2.47 -7.30
CA GLY A 38 10.67 2.43 -8.56
C GLY A 38 9.37 3.23 -8.44
N ASN A 39 8.66 3.44 -9.55
CA ASN A 39 7.30 3.95 -9.49
C ASN A 39 6.34 2.76 -9.42
N ASP A 40 5.91 2.41 -8.21
CA ASP A 40 5.16 1.17 -7.98
C ASP A 40 3.66 1.37 -7.86
N GLU A 41 2.88 0.41 -8.35
CA GLU A 41 1.46 0.25 -8.00
C GLU A 41 1.31 -0.91 -7.01
N VAL A 42 0.80 -0.64 -5.80
CA VAL A 42 0.59 -1.66 -4.76
C VAL A 42 -0.88 -1.79 -4.40
N ARG A 43 -1.39 -3.03 -4.46
CA ARG A 43 -2.74 -3.41 -4.00
C ARG A 43 -2.65 -4.59 -3.05
N SER A 44 -2.74 -4.33 -1.76
CA SER A 44 -2.66 -5.39 -0.74
C SER A 44 -3.98 -6.16 -0.64
N GLY A 45 -5.12 -5.46 -0.71
CA GLY A 45 -6.44 -6.07 -0.78
C GLY A 45 -7.14 -6.12 0.57
N TRP A 46 -7.63 -7.27 1.02
CA TRP A 46 -8.34 -7.39 2.31
C TRP A 46 -7.44 -7.97 3.38
N GLY A 47 -7.60 -7.49 4.62
CA GLY A 47 -6.83 -7.95 5.77
C GLY A 47 -6.15 -6.76 6.43
N ASP A 48 -5.43 -7.01 7.52
CA ASP A 48 -4.58 -6.02 8.15
C ASP A 48 -3.20 -6.10 7.47
N ASP A 49 -2.94 -5.17 6.56
CA ASP A 49 -1.76 -5.23 5.68
C ASP A 49 -0.62 -4.31 6.18
N SER A 50 0.62 -4.74 5.95
CA SER A 50 1.83 -3.96 6.17
C SER A 50 2.53 -3.70 4.83
N ILE A 51 2.55 -2.45 4.39
CA ILE A 51 3.08 -2.04 3.09
C ILE A 51 4.27 -1.09 3.29
N SER A 52 5.38 -1.36 2.60
CA SER A 52 6.53 -0.48 2.51
C SER A 52 6.96 -0.31 1.05
N THR A 53 7.06 0.94 0.60
CA THR A 53 7.61 1.28 -0.71
C THR A 53 8.95 2.01 -0.59
N GLY A 54 9.75 1.98 -1.65
CA GLY A 54 11.04 2.66 -1.74
C GLY A 54 10.91 4.04 -2.37
N ASP A 55 12.01 4.54 -2.93
CA ASP A 55 11.99 5.84 -3.61
C ASP A 55 11.27 5.76 -4.97
N GLY A 56 10.40 6.74 -5.25
CA GLY A 56 9.66 6.87 -6.50
C GLY A 56 8.25 7.41 -6.28
N ASP A 57 7.54 7.69 -7.36
CA ASP A 57 6.14 8.12 -7.28
C ASP A 57 5.26 6.86 -7.21
N ASP A 58 4.87 6.46 -6.00
CA ASP A 58 4.13 5.22 -5.74
C ASP A 58 2.62 5.43 -5.58
N ALA A 59 1.83 4.50 -6.09
CA ALA A 59 0.38 4.46 -5.93
C ALA A 59 -0.07 3.27 -5.10
N ILE A 60 -0.60 3.53 -3.91
CA ILE A 60 -0.95 2.49 -2.94
C ILE A 60 -2.44 2.48 -2.66
N ARG A 61 -3.01 1.28 -2.65
CA ARG A 61 -4.41 1.03 -2.35
C ARG A 61 -4.55 -0.19 -1.47
N SER A 62 -4.78 0.06 -0.19
CA SER A 62 -5.04 -0.94 0.83
C SER A 62 -6.55 -1.04 1.13
N GLY A 63 -6.95 -2.05 1.90
CA GLY A 63 -8.35 -2.23 2.35
C GLY A 63 -9.37 -2.40 1.21
N ASP A 64 -8.96 -3.00 0.11
CA ASP A 64 -9.63 -2.86 -1.17
C ASP A 64 -10.85 -3.79 -1.32
N GLY A 65 -12.00 -3.34 -0.83
CA GLY A 65 -13.25 -4.11 -0.82
C GLY A 65 -13.53 -4.82 0.52
N GLY A 66 -12.79 -4.47 1.56
CA GLY A 66 -12.94 -4.97 2.93
C GLY A 66 -12.57 -3.90 3.95
N ALA A 67 -12.68 -4.22 5.23
CA ALA A 67 -12.05 -3.44 6.29
C ALA A 67 -10.71 -4.11 6.67
N GLY A 68 -9.78 -3.33 7.21
CA GLY A 68 -8.46 -3.76 7.68
C GLY A 68 -7.73 -2.58 8.33
N ASP A 69 -7.01 -2.84 9.41
CA ASP A 69 -6.19 -1.82 10.07
C ASP A 69 -4.79 -1.85 9.45
N ASP A 70 -4.54 -0.96 8.49
CA ASP A 70 -3.35 -1.07 7.64
C ASP A 70 -2.19 -0.19 8.13
N PHE A 71 -0.96 -0.69 7.96
CA PHE A 71 0.27 0.07 8.15
C PHE A 71 0.94 0.33 6.80
N ILE A 72 1.06 1.60 6.42
CA ILE A 72 1.62 2.00 5.12
C ILE A 72 2.77 2.97 5.35
N GLU A 73 3.99 2.58 4.97
CA GLU A 73 5.17 3.44 4.92
C GLU A 73 5.58 3.66 3.47
N VAL A 74 5.64 4.92 3.05
CA VAL A 74 6.04 5.28 1.67
C VAL A 74 7.38 6.00 1.64
N GLY A 75 8.17 5.72 0.61
CA GLY A 75 9.44 6.39 0.38
C GLY A 75 9.26 7.78 -0.22
N HIS A 76 10.36 8.35 -0.73
CA HIS A 76 10.36 9.71 -1.29
C HIS A 76 9.59 9.74 -2.61
N GLY A 77 8.82 10.79 -2.85
CA GLY A 77 8.06 10.95 -4.10
C GLY A 77 6.68 11.55 -3.85
N ASP A 78 5.91 11.76 -4.90
CA ASP A 78 4.53 12.25 -4.77
C ASP A 78 3.57 11.06 -4.75
N ASN A 79 3.23 10.57 -3.54
CA ASN A 79 2.53 9.30 -3.39
C ASN A 79 1.01 9.48 -3.18
N PRO A 80 0.15 9.03 -4.12
CA PRO A 80 -1.27 8.83 -3.84
C PRO A 80 -1.50 7.53 -3.04
N ILE A 81 -2.05 7.68 -1.84
CA ILE A 81 -2.30 6.58 -0.90
C ILE A 81 -3.80 6.52 -0.59
N ARG A 82 -4.37 5.32 -0.65
CA ARG A 82 -5.71 5.02 -0.13
C ARG A 82 -5.61 3.88 0.88
N GLY A 83 -5.80 4.20 2.17
CA GLY A 83 -5.76 3.23 3.26
C GLY A 83 -6.94 2.26 3.21
N GLY A 84 -8.13 2.76 2.86
CA GLY A 84 -9.33 1.94 2.85
C GLY A 84 -10.16 2.22 4.10
N ALA A 85 -10.85 1.21 4.60
CA ALA A 85 -11.67 1.33 5.80
C ALA A 85 -10.98 0.58 6.95
N GLY A 86 -10.91 1.21 8.13
CA GLY A 86 -10.20 0.68 9.28
C GLY A 86 -9.34 1.77 9.91
N ASP A 87 -8.66 1.41 11.00
CA ASP A 87 -7.79 2.32 11.73
C ASP A 87 -6.38 2.32 11.08
N ASP A 88 -6.25 3.01 9.96
CA ASP A 88 -5.02 3.03 9.15
C ASP A 88 -3.93 3.94 9.74
N THR A 89 -2.68 3.47 9.70
CA THR A 89 -1.48 4.27 9.95
C THR A 89 -0.71 4.48 8.66
N ILE A 90 -0.63 5.74 8.21
CA ILE A 90 0.10 6.12 7.00
C ILE A 90 1.28 7.02 7.38
N VAL A 91 2.49 6.59 7.02
CA VAL A 91 3.74 7.32 7.22
C VAL A 91 4.30 7.73 5.87
N GLY A 92 4.21 9.02 5.57
CA GLY A 92 4.84 9.65 4.40
C GLY A 92 6.31 9.99 4.64
N SER A 93 7.08 10.09 3.56
CA SER A 93 8.43 10.66 3.56
C SER A 93 8.41 12.09 3.01
N THR A 94 9.43 12.52 2.29
CA THR A 94 9.42 13.81 1.60
C THR A 94 8.67 13.70 0.27
N GLY A 95 7.95 14.76 -0.08
CA GLY A 95 7.21 14.84 -1.33
C GLY A 95 5.85 15.51 -1.09
N PHE A 96 5.01 15.55 -2.12
CA PHE A 96 3.63 15.95 -2.03
C PHE A 96 2.72 14.72 -2.02
N ASP A 97 2.59 14.12 -0.84
CA ASP A 97 1.73 12.96 -0.65
C ASP A 97 0.26 13.34 -0.51
N THR A 98 -0.62 12.45 -0.96
CA THR A 98 -2.07 12.57 -0.74
C THR A 98 -2.59 11.27 -0.12
N ALA A 99 -3.06 11.34 1.12
CA ALA A 99 -3.74 10.23 1.78
C ALA A 99 -5.26 10.39 1.71
N VAL A 100 -5.95 9.36 1.21
CA VAL A 100 -7.41 9.24 1.21
C VAL A 100 -7.80 8.13 2.17
N TYR A 101 -8.54 8.51 3.20
CA TYR A 101 -9.16 7.58 4.13
C TYR A 101 -10.60 7.33 3.70
N ASP A 102 -11.03 6.08 3.68
CA ASP A 102 -12.44 5.72 3.48
C ASP A 102 -13.10 5.47 4.85
N GLY A 103 -14.42 5.54 4.90
CA GLY A 103 -15.17 5.37 6.14
C GLY A 103 -15.78 6.65 6.72
N SER A 104 -16.21 6.58 7.98
CA SER A 104 -16.98 7.64 8.62
C SER A 104 -16.05 8.73 9.14
N VAL A 105 -16.39 10.00 8.90
CA VAL A 105 -15.64 11.14 9.46
C VAL A 105 -15.57 11.17 10.99
N LEU A 106 -16.38 10.34 11.66
CA LEU A 106 -16.38 10.18 13.12
C LEU A 106 -15.25 9.26 13.61
N ASP A 107 -14.60 8.55 12.72
CA ASP A 107 -13.51 7.61 13.04
C ASP A 107 -12.14 8.32 12.96
N PHE A 108 -12.09 9.57 12.46
CA PHE A 108 -10.86 10.37 12.38
C PHE A 108 -10.72 11.32 13.57
N ASP A 109 -9.67 11.11 14.38
CA ASP A 109 -9.15 12.13 15.30
C ASP A 109 -8.15 13.02 14.53
N ILE A 110 -8.62 14.15 13.99
CA ILE A 110 -7.83 15.17 13.27
C ILE A 110 -7.23 16.23 14.19
#